data_AF-A0A847R465-F1
#
_entry.id   AF-A0A847R465-F1
#
_cell.length_a   1.000
_cell.length_b   1.000
_cell.length_c   1.000
_cell.angle_alpha   90.00
_cell.angle_beta   90.00
_cell.angle_gamma   90.00
#
_symmetry.space_group_name_H-M   'P 1'
#
loop_
_entity.id
_entity.type
_entity.pdbx_description
1 polymer ?
#
loop_
_entity_poly.entity_id
_entity_poly.type
_entity_poly.pdbx_seq_one_letter_code
_entity_poly.pdbx_strand_id
1 'polypeptide(L)'
;MHSQAANADAPHNNQSTKPYKGRAVEQIYNTYCIACHMSGVAGAPRFGHAEDWQPHVDKGIEVLLEHVITGFKAMPPRGICSDCSDEELLHTIHYMIDQSQ
;
A
#
# COMPACT_ATOMS: atom_id res chain seq x y z
N MET A 1 18.52 -30.62 18.44
CA MET A 1 17.74 -31.78 17.95
C MET A 1 16.50 -31.82 18.84
N HIS A 2 15.38 -31.19 18.49
CA HIS A 2 14.36 -31.58 17.48
C HIS A 2 13.73 -30.28 16.93
N SER A 3 13.78 -29.96 15.63
CA SER A 3 12.90 -30.41 14.52
C SER A 3 11.45 -29.88 14.57
N GLN A 4 11.05 -29.31 13.44
CA GLN A 4 9.89 -28.46 13.09
C GLN A 4 8.48 -29.07 13.17
N ALA A 5 7.46 -28.20 13.24
CA ALA A 5 6.28 -28.13 12.33
C ALA A 5 5.46 -26.86 12.69
N ALA A 6 5.33 -25.84 11.83
CA ALA A 6 4.38 -25.68 10.71
C ALA A 6 2.89 -25.67 11.12
N ASN A 7 2.21 -24.54 10.86
CA ASN A 7 0.81 -24.52 10.41
C ASN A 7 0.53 -23.25 9.59
N ALA A 8 0.16 -23.47 8.32
CA ALA A 8 -0.47 -22.55 7.38
C ALA A 8 -1.98 -22.42 7.71
N ASP A 9 -2.87 -21.63 7.12
CA ASP A 9 -2.97 -20.76 5.94
C ASP A 9 -4.26 -19.94 6.17
N ALA A 10 -4.36 -18.70 5.66
CA ALA A 10 -5.61 -18.19 5.13
C ALA A 10 -5.35 -17.15 4.02
N PRO A 11 -6.14 -17.14 2.94
CA PRO A 11 -5.67 -16.71 1.63
C PRO A 11 -6.26 -15.36 1.22
N HIS A 12 -5.41 -14.44 0.80
CA HIS A 12 -5.80 -13.37 -0.14
C HIS A 12 -5.10 -13.64 -1.47
N ASN A 13 -5.61 -14.64 -2.19
CA ASN A 13 -5.19 -14.95 -3.55
C ASN A 13 -5.80 -13.94 -4.51
N ASN A 14 -4.95 -13.12 -5.15
CA ASN A 14 -4.75 -13.19 -6.60
C ASN A 14 -3.91 -11.99 -7.04
N GLN A 15 -2.59 -12.18 -7.18
CA GLN A 15 -1.85 -11.63 -8.32
C GLN A 15 -0.70 -12.56 -8.68
N SER A 16 -0.82 -13.14 -9.88
CA SER A 16 0.24 -13.52 -10.83
C SER A 16 1.56 -14.05 -10.25
N THR A 17 1.93 -15.27 -10.66
CA THR A 17 3.28 -15.85 -10.52
C THR A 17 4.39 -15.07 -11.26
N LYS A 18 4.12 -13.83 -11.69
CA LYS A 18 5.08 -12.95 -12.33
C LYS A 18 5.81 -12.18 -11.23
N PRO A 19 7.15 -12.24 -11.18
CA PRO A 19 7.89 -11.46 -10.20
C PRO A 19 7.65 -9.97 -10.46
N TYR A 20 7.38 -9.24 -9.38
CA TYR A 20 7.36 -7.78 -9.36
C TYR A 20 8.72 -7.24 -9.84
N LYS A 21 8.69 -6.25 -10.74
CA LYS A 21 9.89 -5.67 -11.38
C LYS A 21 10.12 -4.19 -11.08
N GLY A 22 9.30 -3.57 -10.24
CA GLY A 22 9.45 -2.16 -9.85
C GLY A 22 10.47 -1.94 -8.73
N ARG A 23 10.66 -0.68 -8.33
CA ARG A 23 11.47 -0.32 -7.14
C ARG A 23 10.89 -0.97 -5.88
N ALA A 24 11.70 -1.16 -4.84
CA ALA A 24 11.20 -1.66 -3.56
C ALA A 24 10.05 -0.79 -3.02
N VAL A 25 8.98 -1.40 -2.53
CA VAL A 25 7.78 -0.68 -2.07
C VAL A 25 8.09 0.20 -0.86
N GLU A 26 8.97 -0.25 0.02
CA GLU A 26 9.49 0.51 1.16
C GLU A 26 10.26 1.75 0.68
N GLN A 27 11.01 1.62 -0.42
CA GLN A 27 11.73 2.76 -1.01
C GLN A 27 10.74 3.81 -1.52
N ILE A 28 9.69 3.41 -2.24
CA ILE A 28 8.66 4.33 -2.75
C ILE A 28 7.92 5.00 -1.59
N TYR A 29 7.46 4.21 -0.61
CA TYR A 29 6.81 4.73 0.59
C TYR A 29 7.68 5.78 1.30
N ASN A 30 8.93 5.43 1.61
CA ASN A 30 9.85 6.32 2.34
C ASN A 30 10.27 7.56 1.53
N THR A 31 10.18 7.51 0.20
CA THR A 31 10.57 8.65 -0.65
C THR A 31 9.42 9.62 -0.87
N TYR A 32 8.20 9.11 -1.07
CA TYR A 32 7.08 9.94 -1.55
C TYR A 32 5.88 9.95 -0.59
N CYS A 33 5.49 8.79 -0.06
CA CYS A 33 4.23 8.63 0.65
C CYS A 33 4.33 9.03 2.14
N ILE A 34 5.50 8.77 2.75
CA ILE A 34 5.74 8.95 4.19
C ILE A 34 5.46 10.38 4.68
N ALA A 35 5.72 11.37 3.82
CA ALA A 35 5.55 12.79 4.15
C ALA A 35 4.14 13.13 4.65
N CYS A 36 3.13 12.40 4.16
CA CYS A 36 1.74 12.59 4.55
C CYS A 36 1.23 11.44 5.43
N HIS A 37 1.57 10.20 5.07
CA HIS A 37 1.00 9.02 5.70
C HIS A 37 1.67 8.63 7.02
N MET A 38 2.82 9.19 7.40
CA MET A 38 3.40 8.92 8.73
C MET A 38 2.58 9.56 9.86
N SER A 39 2.20 10.83 9.72
CA SER A 39 1.53 11.61 10.76
C SER A 39 0.07 11.94 10.46
N GLY A 40 -0.42 11.56 9.28
CA GLY A 40 -1.81 11.80 8.86
C GLY A 40 -2.05 13.24 8.39
N VAL A 41 -1.07 13.83 7.71
CA VAL A 41 -1.15 15.21 7.20
C VAL A 41 -2.41 15.37 6.36
N ALA A 42 -3.15 16.45 6.63
CA ALA A 42 -4.40 16.78 5.94
C ALA A 42 -5.46 15.64 5.96
N GLY A 43 -5.41 14.76 6.97
CA GLY A 43 -6.33 13.63 7.12
C GLY A 43 -5.95 12.41 6.28
N ALA A 44 -4.70 12.28 5.85
CA ALA A 44 -4.20 11.05 5.25
C ALA A 44 -4.32 9.87 6.24
N PRO A 45 -4.68 8.65 5.80
CA PRO A 45 -4.71 7.50 6.68
C PRO A 45 -3.28 7.17 7.14
N ARG A 46 -3.07 7.07 8.45
CA ARG A 46 -1.72 6.90 9.02
C ARG A 46 -1.22 5.47 8.82
N PHE A 47 0.01 5.33 8.35
CA PHE A 47 0.70 4.05 8.22
C PHE A 47 0.85 3.39 9.59
N GLY A 48 0.45 2.12 9.71
CA GLY A 48 0.46 1.39 10.99
C GLY A 48 -0.80 1.57 11.85
N HIS A 49 -1.83 2.25 11.35
CA HIS A 49 -3.05 2.53 12.12
C HIS A 49 -4.30 1.90 11.49
N ALA A 50 -4.68 0.71 11.95
CA ALA A 50 -5.80 -0.05 11.38
C ALA A 50 -7.12 0.73 11.34
N GLU A 51 -7.40 1.53 12.36
CA GLU A 51 -8.62 2.35 12.43
C GLU A 51 -8.72 3.38 11.29
N ASP A 52 -7.59 3.87 10.79
CA ASP A 52 -7.56 4.83 9.69
C ASP A 52 -7.76 4.14 8.32
N TRP A 53 -7.34 2.88 8.19
CA TRP A 53 -7.30 2.15 6.91
C TRP A 53 -8.55 1.32 6.62
N GLN A 54 -9.23 0.78 7.64
CA GLN A 54 -10.41 -0.06 7.45
C GLN A 54 -11.45 0.51 6.46
N PRO A 55 -11.91 1.78 6.58
CA PRO A 55 -12.94 2.31 5.66
C PRO A 55 -12.42 2.49 4.22
N HIS A 56 -11.11 2.50 4.02
CA HIS A 56 -10.46 2.60 2.71
C HIS A 56 -10.30 1.22 2.08
N VAL A 57 -9.86 0.22 2.85
CA VAL A 57 -9.75 -1.18 2.40
C VAL A 57 -11.12 -1.72 1.95
N ASP A 58 -12.20 -1.36 2.66
CA ASP A 58 -13.58 -1.73 2.30
C ASP A 58 -14.03 -1.20 0.91
N LYS A 59 -13.30 -0.24 0.31
CA LYS A 59 -13.58 0.25 -1.05
C LYS A 59 -12.99 -0.63 -2.15
N GLY A 60 -12.05 -1.51 -1.82
CA GLY A 60 -11.33 -2.34 -2.78
C GLY A 60 -10.10 -1.65 -3.37
N ILE A 61 -9.16 -2.47 -3.84
CA ILE A 61 -7.82 -2.02 -4.24
C ILE A 61 -7.85 -1.18 -5.53
N GLU A 62 -8.78 -1.46 -6.44
CA GLU A 62 -8.92 -0.75 -7.71
C GLU A 62 -9.29 0.72 -7.49
N VAL A 63 -10.22 0.98 -6.56
CA VAL A 63 -10.64 2.33 -6.18
C VAL A 63 -9.49 3.09 -5.51
N LEU A 64 -8.72 2.43 -4.65
CA LEU A 64 -7.55 3.04 -4.01
C LEU A 64 -6.48 3.40 -5.05
N LEU A 65 -6.20 2.50 -6.00
CA LEU A 65 -5.25 2.77 -7.07
C LEU A 65 -5.70 3.94 -7.96
N GLU A 66 -6.98 3.98 -8.34
CA GLU A 66 -7.53 5.09 -9.12
C GLU A 66 -7.35 6.44 -8.40
N HIS A 67 -7.69 6.51 -7.12
CA HIS A 67 -7.49 7.71 -6.30
C HIS A 67 -6.02 8.09 -6.16
N VAL A 68 -5.11 7.12 -6.03
CA VAL A 68 -3.66 7.40 -6.01
C VAL A 68 -3.19 7.95 -7.34
N ILE A 69 -3.57 7.34 -8.47
CA ILE A 69 -3.16 7.78 -9.81
C ILE A 69 -3.68 9.18 -10.12
N THR A 70 -4.98 9.41 -9.89
CA THR A 70 -5.67 10.65 -10.29
C THR A 70 -5.56 11.78 -9.26
N GLY A 71 -5.21 11.45 -8.03
CA GLY A 71 -5.26 12.36 -6.88
C GLY A 71 -6.65 12.36 -6.24
N PHE A 72 -6.69 12.48 -4.92
CA PHE A 72 -7.95 12.46 -4.18
C PHE A 72 -7.86 13.31 -2.91
N LYS A 73 -8.82 14.23 -2.74
CA LYS A 73 -8.81 15.23 -1.66
C LYS A 73 -7.46 15.98 -1.61
N ALA A 74 -6.76 15.90 -0.48
CA ALA A 74 -5.46 16.55 -0.28
C ALA A 74 -4.28 15.74 -0.84
N MET A 75 -4.49 14.49 -1.26
CA MET A 75 -3.44 13.67 -1.86
C MET A 75 -3.25 14.06 -3.34
N PRO A 76 -2.05 14.54 -3.74
CA PRO A 76 -1.77 14.88 -5.14
C PRO A 76 -1.79 13.66 -6.06
N PRO A 77 -1.95 13.86 -7.39
CA PRO A 77 -1.82 12.79 -8.37
C PRO A 77 -0.51 12.00 -8.21
N ARG A 78 -0.62 10.67 -8.34
CA ARG A 78 0.43 9.66 -8.14
C ARG A 78 1.13 9.70 -6.77
N GLY A 79 0.51 10.31 -5.75
CA GLY A 79 1.11 10.46 -4.43
C GLY A 79 2.47 11.18 -4.48
N ILE A 80 2.61 12.17 -5.38
CA ILE A 80 3.84 12.95 -5.65
C ILE A 80 4.91 12.15 -6.45
N CYS A 81 4.75 10.85 -6.63
CA CYS A 81 5.64 10.02 -7.44
C CYS A 81 5.27 10.08 -8.93
N SER A 82 5.64 11.18 -9.61
CA SER A 82 5.33 11.38 -11.03
C SER A 82 5.99 10.35 -11.97
N ASP A 83 7.07 9.72 -11.52
CA ASP A 83 7.82 8.70 -12.26
C ASP A 83 7.46 7.25 -11.86
N CYS A 84 6.61 7.05 -10.85
CA CYS A 84 6.14 5.72 -10.51
C CYS A 84 5.35 5.12 -11.67
N SER A 85 5.45 3.82 -11.88
CA SER A 85 4.49 3.06 -12.69
C SER A 85 3.24 2.72 -11.89
N ASP A 86 2.15 2.34 -12.56
CA ASP A 86 0.93 1.93 -11.85
C ASP A 86 1.13 0.62 -11.06
N GLU A 87 2.00 -0.27 -11.54
CA GLU A 87 2.40 -1.50 -10.82
C GLU A 87 3.15 -1.18 -9.53
N GLU A 88 4.03 -0.18 -9.55
CA GLU A 88 4.76 0.32 -8.38
C GLU A 88 3.80 0.95 -7.35
N LEU A 89 2.84 1.76 -7.80
CA LEU A 89 1.83 2.36 -6.93
C LEU A 89 0.93 1.29 -6.31
N LEU A 90 0.46 0.33 -7.11
CA LEU A 90 -0.39 -0.77 -6.65
C LEU A 90 0.29 -1.58 -5.53
N HIS A 91 1.54 -2.01 -5.74
CA HIS A 91 2.28 -2.76 -4.72
C HIS A 91 2.60 -1.91 -3.49
N THR A 92 2.84 -0.60 -3.66
CA THR A 92 3.04 0.32 -2.53
C THR A 92 1.76 0.50 -1.70
N ILE A 93 0.59 0.54 -2.34
CA ILE A 93 -0.71 0.57 -1.64
C ILE A 93 -0.89 -0.72 -0.83
N HIS A 94 -0.63 -1.89 -1.42
CA HIS A 94 -0.67 -3.16 -0.69
C HIS A 94 0.27 -3.16 0.51
N TYR A 95 1.52 -2.73 0.33
CA TYR A 95 2.46 -2.59 1.42
C TYR A 95 1.91 -1.71 2.56
N MET A 96 1.34 -0.55 2.25
CA MET A 96 0.78 0.33 3.28
C MET A 96 -0.44 -0.27 3.97
N ILE A 97 -1.30 -0.98 3.25
CA ILE A 97 -2.44 -1.72 3.81
C ILE A 97 -1.96 -2.81 4.76
N ASP A 98 -1.04 -3.67 4.31
CA ASP A 98 -0.53 -4.82 5.05
C ASP A 98 0.18 -4.41 6.34
N GLN A 99 0.92 -3.30 6.31
CA GLN A 99 1.58 -2.73 7.48
C GLN A 99 0.62 -1.97 8.40
N SER A 100 -0.65 -1.82 8.01
CA SER A 100 -1.69 -1.12 8.77
C SER A 100 -2.88 -2.03 9.11
N GLN A 101 -2.73 -3.36 9.05
CA GLN A 101 -3.72 -4.31 9.56
C GLN A 101 -3.42 -4.73 11.00
#